data_AF-A0A967W1Z4-F1
#
_entry.id   AF-A0A967W1Z4-F1
#
_cell.length_a   1.000
_cell.length_b   1.000
_cell.length_c   1.000
_cell.angle_alpha   90.00
_cell.angle_beta   90.00
_cell.angle_gamma   90.00
#
_symmetry.space_group_name_H-M   'P 1'
#
loop_
_entity.id
_entity.type
_entity.pdbx_description
1 polymer ?
#
loop_
_entity_poly.entity_id
_entity_poly.type
_entity_poly.pdbx_seq_one_letter_code
_entity_poly.pdbx_strand_id
1 'polypeptide(L)'
;LLQPLDHSKSGFWYKIESHDREDIPEEILLFSILDNGQYGNSISFNELLNGYNSVGAVYALNASGLMKKITRIIDKYPFITFAEDAGIRELQFKNKPEKWQILDRYYDK
;
A
#
# COMPACT_ATOMS: atom_id res chain seq x y z
N LEU A 1 14.33 -9.58 -0.11
CA LEU A 1 15.17 -10.36 -1.05
C LEU A 1 15.90 -9.37 -1.95
N LEU A 2 17.23 -9.27 -1.86
CA LEU A 2 18.04 -8.45 -2.78
C LEU A 2 18.59 -9.36 -3.88
N GLN A 3 18.56 -8.91 -5.13
CA GLN A 3 19.14 -9.65 -6.26
C GLN A 3 20.37 -8.91 -6.82
N PRO A 4 21.47 -9.62 -7.15
CA PRO A 4 22.66 -9.02 -7.75
C PRO A 4 22.44 -8.70 -9.23
N LEU A 5 22.94 -7.54 -9.69
CA LEU A 5 22.63 -7.01 -11.03
C LEU A 5 23.70 -7.24 -12.12
N ASP A 6 25.01 -7.27 -11.82
CA ASP A 6 26.07 -7.75 -12.75
C ASP A 6 27.47 -7.75 -12.07
N HIS A 7 28.43 -8.48 -12.64
CA HIS A 7 29.85 -8.54 -12.26
C HIS A 7 30.70 -7.68 -13.23
N SER A 8 30.55 -6.36 -13.16
CA SER A 8 31.49 -5.42 -13.79
C SER A 8 32.61 -5.06 -12.81
N LYS A 9 33.84 -4.88 -13.31
CA LYS A 9 35.03 -4.59 -12.50
C LYS A 9 34.80 -3.34 -11.63
N SER A 10 34.58 -3.58 -10.34
CA SER A 10 34.37 -2.63 -9.21
C SER A 10 32.92 -2.46 -8.75
N GLY A 11 32.40 -3.43 -7.98
CA GLY A 11 31.27 -3.25 -7.05
C GLY A 11 30.10 -4.20 -7.25
N PHE A 12 29.42 -4.57 -6.16
CA PHE A 12 28.16 -5.30 -6.18
C PHE A 12 26.98 -4.32 -6.20
N TRP A 13 26.07 -4.50 -7.15
CA TRP A 13 24.82 -3.74 -7.24
C TRP A 13 23.66 -4.58 -6.69
N TYR A 14 22.84 -3.96 -5.85
CA TYR A 14 21.63 -4.55 -5.30
C TYR A 14 20.42 -3.70 -5.66
N LYS A 15 19.29 -4.35 -5.90
CA LYS A 15 18.01 -3.69 -6.14
C LYS A 15 16.91 -4.33 -5.31
N ILE A 16 15.98 -3.49 -4.86
CA ILE A 16 14.71 -3.91 -4.28
C ILE A 16 13.72 -4.06 -5.43
N GLU A 17 13.26 -5.29 -5.66
CA GLU A 17 12.27 -5.58 -6.70
C GLU A 17 10.84 -5.39 -6.19
N SER A 18 10.04 -4.67 -6.96
CA SER A 18 8.62 -4.47 -6.64
C SER A 18 7.78 -5.66 -7.10
N HIS A 19 6.99 -6.25 -6.20
CA HIS A 19 6.11 -7.40 -6.49
C HIS A 19 4.74 -7.26 -5.85
N ASP A 20 3.93 -8.31 -5.92
CA ASP A 20 2.56 -8.31 -5.41
C ASP A 20 2.47 -8.33 -3.88
N ARG A 21 3.51 -8.88 -3.21
CA ARG A 21 3.64 -8.99 -1.73
C ARG A 21 2.37 -9.57 -1.07
N GLU A 22 1.95 -10.74 -1.55
CA GLU A 22 0.78 -11.46 -1.04
C GLU A 22 0.86 -11.77 0.46
N ASP A 23 2.08 -11.90 0.98
CA ASP A 23 2.45 -12.16 2.37
C ASP A 23 2.19 -11.00 3.35
N ILE A 24 1.96 -9.78 2.84
CA ILE A 24 1.64 -8.62 3.68
C ILE A 24 0.15 -8.60 4.00
N PRO A 25 -0.28 -8.71 5.26
CA PRO A 25 -1.71 -8.64 5.60
C PRO A 25 -2.33 -7.31 5.21
N GLU A 26 -3.59 -7.34 4.77
CA GLU A 26 -4.34 -6.15 4.36
C GLU A 26 -4.46 -5.12 5.50
N GLU A 27 -4.48 -5.57 6.75
CA GLU A 27 -4.54 -4.75 7.96
C GLU A 27 -3.27 -3.95 8.19
N ILE A 28 -2.11 -4.55 7.93
CA ILE A 28 -0.82 -3.86 8.04
C ILE A 28 -0.72 -2.76 6.97
N LEU A 29 -1.19 -3.07 5.76
CA LEU A 29 -1.23 -2.09 4.68
C LEU A 29 -2.20 -0.95 5.00
N LEU A 30 -3.43 -1.28 5.45
CA LEU A 30 -4.45 -0.29 5.80
C LEU A 30 -4.01 0.59 6.98
N PHE A 31 -3.41 0.00 8.02
CA PHE A 31 -2.81 0.76 9.12
C PHE A 31 -1.81 1.80 8.60
N SER A 32 -0.91 1.38 7.70
CA SER A 32 0.12 2.26 7.15
C SER A 32 -0.44 3.39 6.29
N ILE A 33 -1.53 3.13 5.56
CA ILE A 33 -2.28 4.19 4.84
C ILE A 33 -2.87 5.19 5.84
N LEU A 34 -3.45 4.72 6.94
CA LEU A 34 -4.05 5.59 7.96
C LEU A 34 -3.00 6.36 8.79
N ASP A 35 -1.81 5.78 8.97
CA ASP A 35 -0.70 6.38 9.72
C ASP A 35 0.03 7.48 8.94
N ASN A 36 -0.10 7.51 7.61
CA ASN A 36 0.51 8.54 6.79
C ASN A 36 -0.18 9.90 7.01
N GLY A 37 0.48 10.80 7.72
CA GLY A 37 -0.03 12.13 8.07
C GLY A 37 -0.27 13.07 6.89
N GLN A 38 0.18 12.73 5.67
CA GLN A 38 -0.09 13.52 4.46
C GLN A 38 -1.40 13.11 3.77
N TYR A 39 -1.99 11.98 4.17
CA TYR A 39 -3.15 11.43 3.48
C TYR A 39 -4.45 12.04 4.00
N GLY A 40 -5.25 12.57 3.07
CA GLY A 40 -6.63 13.02 3.30
C GLY A 40 -7.64 11.87 3.25
N ASN A 41 -8.93 12.20 3.15
CA ASN A 41 -10.00 11.20 3.02
C ASN A 41 -10.13 10.63 1.60
N SER A 42 -9.53 11.29 0.60
CA SER A 42 -9.36 10.76 -0.74
C SER A 42 -7.87 10.75 -1.07
N ILE A 43 -7.36 9.63 -1.55
CA ILE A 43 -5.95 9.43 -1.86
C ILE A 43 -5.87 8.78 -3.23
N SER A 44 -5.17 9.44 -4.16
CA SER A 44 -4.99 8.88 -5.49
C SER A 44 -4.19 7.57 -5.46
N PHE A 45 -4.50 6.66 -6.39
CA PHE A 45 -3.75 5.41 -6.55
C PHE A 45 -2.26 5.67 -6.81
N ASN A 46 -1.93 6.72 -7.55
CA ASN A 46 -0.54 7.10 -7.80
C ASN A 46 0.17 7.55 -6.51
N GLU A 47 -0.53 8.29 -5.64
CA GLU A 47 0.02 8.71 -4.35
C GLU A 47 0.24 7.51 -3.42
N LEU A 48 -0.65 6.52 -3.43
CA LEU A 48 -0.47 5.26 -2.70
C LEU A 48 0.68 4.39 -3.25
N LEU A 49 0.96 4.47 -4.55
CA LEU A 49 1.97 3.66 -5.22
C LEU A 49 3.37 4.28 -5.18
N ASN A 50 3.46 5.57 -5.48
CA ASN A 50 4.71 6.28 -5.79
C ASN A 50 4.95 7.51 -4.90
N GLY A 51 3.99 7.90 -4.06
CA GLY A 51 4.11 9.05 -3.18
C GLY A 51 5.24 8.89 -2.15
N TYR A 52 5.64 10.01 -1.54
CA TYR A 52 6.65 10.00 -0.48
C TYR A 52 6.14 9.23 0.74
N ASN A 53 6.92 8.25 1.22
CA ASN A 53 6.51 7.31 2.27
C ASN A 53 5.16 6.62 1.99
N SER A 54 4.83 6.43 0.71
CA SER A 54 3.65 5.69 0.31
C SER A 54 3.83 4.20 0.58
N VAL A 55 2.71 3.49 0.74
CA VAL A 55 2.75 2.04 0.96
C VAL A 55 3.37 1.29 -0.23
N GLY A 56 3.22 1.81 -1.46
CA GLY A 56 3.87 1.24 -2.63
C GLY A 56 5.39 1.31 -2.55
N ALA A 57 5.93 2.46 -2.14
CA ALA A 57 7.37 2.63 -1.94
C ALA A 57 7.91 1.84 -0.75
N VAL A 58 7.24 1.89 0.41
CA VAL A 58 7.70 1.26 1.66
C VAL A 58 7.72 -0.26 1.55
N TYR A 59 6.68 -0.86 0.95
CA TYR A 59 6.58 -2.32 0.82
C TYR A 59 7.14 -2.85 -0.50
N ALA A 60 7.61 -1.95 -1.38
CA ALA A 60 7.98 -2.26 -2.75
C ALA A 60 6.89 -3.08 -3.44
N LEU A 61 5.69 -2.51 -3.49
CA LEU A 61 4.57 -3.05 -4.26
C LEU A 61 4.70 -2.60 -5.72
N ASN A 62 4.34 -3.47 -6.64
CA ASN A 62 4.02 -3.04 -7.99
C ASN A 62 2.54 -2.58 -8.08
N ALA A 63 2.14 -2.01 -9.22
CA ALA A 63 0.76 -1.54 -9.40
C ALA A 63 -0.29 -2.67 -9.28
N SER A 64 0.02 -3.88 -9.74
CA SER A 64 -0.91 -5.01 -9.64
C SER A 64 -1.12 -5.45 -8.19
N GLY A 65 -0.03 -5.58 -7.42
CA GLY A 65 -0.02 -5.88 -6.00
C GLY A 65 -0.82 -4.89 -5.18
N LEU A 66 -0.56 -3.60 -5.36
CA LEU A 66 -1.31 -2.56 -4.67
C LEU A 66 -2.81 -2.63 -5.00
N MET A 67 -3.16 -2.83 -6.27
CA MET A 67 -4.57 -2.93 -6.68
C MET A 67 -5.26 -4.14 -6.05
N LYS A 68 -4.62 -5.33 -6.05
CA LYS A 68 -5.14 -6.53 -5.39
C LYS A 68 -5.39 -6.30 -3.90
N LYS A 69 -4.45 -5.66 -3.22
CA LYS A 69 -4.59 -5.34 -1.79
C LYS A 69 -5.71 -4.34 -1.54
N ILE A 70 -5.84 -3.30 -2.37
CA ILE A 70 -6.96 -2.35 -2.29
C ILE A 70 -8.30 -3.06 -2.46
N THR A 71 -8.45 -3.95 -3.45
CA THR A 71 -9.68 -4.72 -3.65
C THR A 71 -10.05 -5.52 -2.40
N ARG A 72 -9.08 -6.24 -1.81
CA ARG A 72 -9.34 -7.01 -0.58
C ARG A 72 -9.66 -6.12 0.63
N ILE A 73 -9.04 -4.94 0.71
CA ILE A 73 -9.34 -3.95 1.75
C ILE A 73 -10.79 -3.47 1.62
N ILE A 74 -11.25 -3.09 0.42
CA ILE A 74 -12.63 -2.59 0.27
C ILE A 74 -13.67 -3.70 0.47
N ASP A 75 -13.34 -4.96 0.15
CA ASP A 75 -14.20 -6.12 0.44
C ASP A 75 -14.33 -6.36 1.95
N LYS A 76 -13.24 -6.14 2.72
CA LYS A 76 -13.21 -6.37 4.17
C LYS A 76 -13.73 -5.16 4.99
N TYR A 77 -13.61 -3.95 4.46
CA TYR A 77 -13.89 -2.71 5.19
C TYR A 77 -14.89 -1.82 4.44
N PRO A 78 -16.22 -2.01 4.64
CA PRO A 78 -17.27 -1.34 3.87
C PRO A 78 -17.34 0.20 3.97
N PHE A 79 -16.60 0.79 4.91
CA PHE A 79 -16.46 2.25 5.05
C PHE A 79 -15.40 2.85 4.12
N ILE A 80 -14.67 2.01 3.39
CA ILE A 80 -13.68 2.38 2.38
C ILE A 80 -14.24 2.03 1.01
N THR A 81 -14.05 2.91 0.04
CA THR A 81 -14.42 2.69 -1.36
C THR A 81 -13.23 3.00 -2.26
N PHE A 82 -13.19 2.38 -3.44
CA PHE A 82 -12.25 2.74 -4.49
C PHE A 82 -13.03 3.28 -5.68
N ALA A 83 -12.85 4.55 -5.99
CA ALA A 83 -13.54 5.23 -7.07
C ALA A 83 -12.63 5.31 -8.31
N GLU A 84 -13.22 5.10 -9.48
CA GLU A 84 -12.57 5.32 -10.77
C GLU A 84 -13.47 6.19 -11.63
N ASP A 85 -13.06 7.43 -11.86
CA ASP A 85 -13.79 8.41 -12.68
C ASP A 85 -12.82 9.15 -13.61
N ALA A 86 -13.14 9.20 -14.90
CA ALA A 86 -12.34 9.85 -15.94
C ALA A 86 -10.82 9.49 -15.91
N GLY A 87 -10.47 8.27 -15.49
CA GLY A 87 -9.08 7.80 -15.37
C GLY A 87 -8.38 8.18 -14.06
N ILE A 88 -9.03 8.92 -13.18
CA ILE A 88 -8.58 9.18 -11.82
C ILE A 88 -9.08 8.05 -10.94
N ARG A 89 -8.14 7.37 -10.27
CA ARG A 89 -8.42 6.27 -9.35
C ARG A 89 -8.05 6.70 -7.94
N GLU A 90 -8.99 6.58 -7.01
CA GLU A 90 -8.82 7.05 -5.63
C GLU A 90 -9.36 6.08 -4.60
N LEU A 91 -8.61 5.90 -3.51
CA LEU A 91 -9.09 5.27 -2.29
C LEU A 91 -9.76 6.33 -1.42
N GLN A 92 -11.02 6.09 -1.06
CA GLN A 92 -11.85 7.05 -0.36
C GLN A 92 -12.37 6.47 0.96
N PHE A 93 -12.26 7.25 2.03
CA PHE A 93 -12.80 6.93 3.34
C PHE A 93 -14.08 7.72 3.58
N LYS A 94 -15.21 7.03 3.80
CA LYS A 94 -16.45 7.70 4.21
C LYS A 94 -16.31 8.31 5.61
N ASN A 95 -15.74 7.52 6.51
CA ASN A 95 -15.29 7.93 7.84
C ASN A 95 -13.95 7.25 8.10
N LYS A 96 -12.90 8.02 8.38
CA LYS A 96 -11.60 7.42 8.70
C LYS A 96 -11.66 6.73 10.07
N PRO A 97 -11.35 5.44 10.14
CA PRO A 97 -11.22 4.76 11.42
C PRO A 97 -9.99 5.28 12.16
N GLU A 98 -9.97 5.07 13.47
CA GLU A 98 -8.73 5.21 14.23
C GLU A 98 -7.79 4.06 13.82
N LYS A 99 -6.51 4.36 13.58
CA LYS A 99 -5.56 3.42 12.98
C LYS A 99 -5.26 2.22 13.88
N TRP A 100 -5.13 2.40 15.19
CA TRP A 100 -4.85 1.32 16.12
C TRP A 100 -6.00 0.31 16.20
N GLN A 101 -7.25 0.75 16.03
CA GLN A 101 -8.40 -0.16 15.92
C GLN A 101 -8.29 -1.16 14.76
N ILE A 102 -7.48 -0.90 13.74
CA ILE A 102 -7.21 -1.87 12.66
C ILE A 102 -6.29 -2.98 13.18
N LEU A 103 -5.24 -2.63 13.92
CA LEU A 103 -4.28 -3.59 14.46
C LEU A 103 -4.82 -4.38 15.65
N ASP A 104 -5.62 -3.74 16.52
CA ASP A 104 -6.23 -4.42 17.65
C ASP A 104 -7.13 -5.58 17.18
N ARG A 105 -7.96 -5.31 16.16
CA ARG A 105 -8.79 -6.34 15.51
C ARG A 105 -7.98 -7.41 14.79
N TYR A 106 -6.81 -7.08 14.26
CA TYR A 106 -5.98 -8.03 13.52
C TYR A 106 -5.24 -9.00 14.46
N TYR A 107 -4.77 -8.51 15.60
CA TYR A 107 -4.02 -9.28 16.59
C TYR A 107 -4.88 -9.85 17.72
N ASP A 108 -6.21 -9.84 17.57
CA ASP A 108 -7.19 -10.29 18.58
C ASP A 108 -6.94 -9.71 19.98
N LYS A 109 -6.74 -8.38 20.05
CA LYS A 109 -6.61 -7.64 21.32
C LYS A 109 -7.89 -6.98 21.75
#